data_AF-A0AAD6BZU5-F1
#
_entry.id   AF-A0AAD6BZU5-F1
#
_cell.length_a   1.000
_cell.length_b   1.000
_cell.length_c   1.000
_cell.angle_alpha   90.00
_cell.angle_beta   90.00
_cell.angle_gamma   90.00
#
_symmetry.space_group_name_H-M   'P 1'
#
loop_
_entity.id
_entity.type
_entity.pdbx_description
1 polymer ?
#
loop_
_entity_poly.entity_id
_entity_poly.type
_entity_poly.pdbx_seq_one_letter_code
_entity_poly.pdbx_strand_id
1 'polypeptide(L)'
;MSFDLMHALFRHVPRSPNGDTTWLSSLADRYHLCIYNVDAPPDETSEYLQVPANRGHEAMAYLTFLIDNYAEIAGAVFVHGSRWAWHNDAPDYDNKALLAALDIKRALSVSGYHNLRCDWSTSTCLRSAPAQGSLEMRLQSTISPWSARAASDVAPLRALVSIFGGADGSSLNGRLHLGRTDTVRS
;
A
#
# COMPACT_ATOMS: atom_id res chain seq x y z
N MET A 1 17.40 -19.43 10.02
CA MET A 1 17.12 -17.98 9.89
C MET A 1 16.32 -17.81 8.61
N SER A 2 15.02 -17.55 8.73
CA SER A 2 14.09 -17.50 7.60
C SER A 2 14.13 -16.09 7.00
N PHE A 3 14.93 -15.89 5.96
CA PHE A 3 15.01 -14.62 5.22
C PHE A 3 13.87 -14.44 4.20
N ASP A 4 12.92 -15.38 4.11
CA ASP A 4 11.92 -15.44 3.03
C ASP A 4 10.54 -14.86 3.38
N LEU A 5 10.29 -14.44 4.63
CA LEU A 5 8.97 -13.96 5.05
C LEU A 5 8.84 -12.44 4.90
N MET A 6 7.96 -12.01 4.00
CA MET A 6 7.55 -10.61 3.86
C MET A 6 6.58 -10.26 5.00
N HIS A 7 6.80 -9.12 5.65
CA HIS A 7 5.89 -8.66 6.70
C HIS A 7 4.68 -8.02 6.05
N ALA A 8 3.47 -8.40 6.46
CA ALA A 8 2.26 -7.72 6.04
C ALA A 8 1.63 -7.00 7.24
N LEU A 9 1.59 -5.67 7.16
CA LEU A 9 1.07 -4.81 8.20
C LEU A 9 -0.42 -4.55 7.96
N PHE A 10 -1.24 -4.80 8.99
CA PHE A 10 -2.67 -4.56 8.93
C PHE A 10 -3.09 -3.67 10.08
N ARG A 11 -3.80 -2.59 9.78
CA ARG A 11 -4.50 -1.83 10.81
C ARG A 11 -5.83 -2.49 11.14
N HIS A 12 -5.97 -2.95 12.38
CA HIS A 12 -7.21 -3.42 12.97
C HIS A 12 -7.89 -2.30 13.78
N VAL A 13 -9.22 -2.19 13.63
CA VAL A 13 -10.09 -1.34 14.45
C VAL A 13 -11.20 -2.21 15.03
N PRO A 14 -11.10 -2.63 16.31
CA PRO A 14 -12.01 -3.64 16.88
C PRO A 14 -13.49 -3.27 16.84
N ARG A 15 -13.80 -1.96 16.86
CA ARG A 15 -15.18 -1.45 16.87
C ARG A 15 -15.73 -1.09 15.48
N SER A 16 -15.01 -1.39 14.41
CA SER A 16 -15.47 -1.15 13.05
C SER A 16 -15.95 -2.45 12.39
N PRO A 17 -17.04 -2.44 11.60
CA PRO A 17 -17.40 -3.55 10.72
C PRO A 17 -16.26 -3.96 9.77
N ASN A 18 -15.35 -3.03 9.50
CA ASN A 18 -14.15 -3.23 8.66
C ASN A 18 -12.95 -3.81 9.45
N GLY A 19 -13.16 -4.15 10.72
CA GLY A 19 -12.12 -4.66 11.61
C GLY A 19 -11.92 -6.18 11.55
N ASP A 20 -12.75 -6.95 10.86
CA ASP A 20 -12.52 -8.40 10.77
C ASP A 20 -11.20 -8.72 10.04
N THR A 21 -10.23 -9.26 10.78
CA THR A 21 -8.90 -9.66 10.30
C THR A 21 -8.79 -11.17 10.09
N THR A 22 -9.85 -11.94 10.33
CA THR A 22 -9.79 -13.43 10.26
C THR A 22 -9.44 -13.93 8.86
N TRP A 23 -9.78 -13.17 7.81
CA TRP A 23 -9.43 -13.48 6.42
C TRP A 23 -7.91 -13.56 6.16
N LEU A 24 -7.10 -12.92 7.02
CA LEU A 24 -5.64 -12.91 6.94
C LEU A 24 -5.01 -14.26 7.27
N SER A 25 -5.68 -15.09 8.07
CA SER A 25 -5.18 -16.41 8.47
C SER A 25 -4.73 -17.25 7.26
N SER A 26 -5.49 -17.18 6.16
CA SER A 26 -5.17 -17.88 4.91
C SER A 26 -3.93 -17.36 4.15
N LEU A 27 -3.35 -16.25 4.59
CA LEU A 27 -2.13 -15.65 4.04
C LEU A 27 -0.90 -15.86 4.93
N ALA A 28 -1.06 -16.48 6.11
CA ALA A 28 0.01 -16.67 7.09
C ALA A 28 1.18 -17.54 6.58
N ASP A 29 0.92 -18.45 5.62
CA ASP A 29 1.98 -19.26 5.00
C ASP A 29 2.90 -18.45 4.07
N ARG A 30 2.47 -17.24 3.66
CA ARG A 30 3.18 -16.38 2.72
C ARG A 30 3.72 -15.11 3.35
N TYR A 31 3.09 -14.65 4.42
CA TYR A 31 3.41 -13.39 5.08
C TYR A 31 3.55 -13.60 6.57
N HIS A 32 4.53 -12.90 7.17
CA HIS A 32 4.50 -12.68 8.60
C HIS A 32 3.47 -11.58 8.91
N LEU A 33 2.37 -11.94 9.57
CA LEU A 33 1.26 -11.03 9.79
C LEU A 33 1.52 -10.16 11.02
N CYS A 34 1.60 -8.85 10.82
CA CYS A 34 1.73 -7.86 11.89
C CYS A 34 0.43 -7.04 11.97
N ILE A 35 -0.43 -7.35 12.92
CA ILE A 35 -1.74 -6.71 13.06
C ILE A 35 -1.67 -5.67 14.17
N TYR A 36 -1.88 -4.40 13.81
CA TYR A 36 -1.84 -3.26 14.73
C TYR A 36 -3.25 -2.81 15.12
N ASN A 37 -3.52 -2.79 16.41
CA ASN A 37 -4.71 -2.19 16.99
C ASN A 37 -4.40 -0.75 17.44
N VAL A 38 -4.70 0.22 16.57
CA VAL A 38 -4.29 1.61 16.82
C VAL A 38 -5.22 2.37 17.77
N ASP A 39 -6.43 1.86 18.02
CA ASP A 39 -7.44 2.55 18.82
C ASP A 39 -7.57 1.95 20.23
N ALA A 40 -6.80 0.91 20.55
CA ALA A 40 -6.79 0.30 21.87
C ALA A 40 -5.91 1.06 22.87
N PRO A 41 -6.28 1.09 24.15
CA PRO A 41 -5.38 1.53 25.21
C PRO A 41 -4.18 0.58 25.33
N PRO A 42 -3.05 1.04 25.88
CA PRO A 42 -1.88 0.20 26.11
C PRO A 42 -2.24 -1.08 26.89
N ASP A 43 -1.87 -2.23 26.34
CA ASP A 43 -2.15 -3.56 26.88
C ASP A 43 -1.06 -4.54 26.43
N GLU A 44 -0.14 -4.84 27.34
CA GLU A 44 0.96 -5.80 27.10
C GLU A 44 0.48 -7.24 26.92
N THR A 45 -0.78 -7.53 27.30
CA THR A 45 -1.37 -8.87 27.13
C THR A 45 -2.11 -9.03 25.80
N SER A 46 -2.16 -7.97 24.97
CA SER A 46 -2.83 -8.01 23.68
C SER A 46 -2.10 -8.91 22.69
N GLU A 47 -2.88 -9.72 21.95
CA GLU A 47 -2.36 -10.45 20.79
C GLU A 47 -2.05 -9.53 19.59
N TYR A 48 -2.54 -8.28 19.63
CA TYR A 48 -2.33 -7.28 18.59
C TYR A 48 -1.23 -6.29 18.97
N LEU A 49 -0.46 -5.87 17.98
CA LEU A 49 0.55 -4.83 18.14
C LEU A 49 -0.13 -3.48 18.41
N GLN A 50 0.55 -2.61 19.14
CA GLN A 50 0.03 -1.31 19.52
C GLN A 50 0.92 -0.18 19.01
N VAL A 51 0.36 1.03 18.94
CA VAL A 51 1.11 2.23 18.60
C VAL A 51 1.26 3.11 19.85
N PRO A 52 2.37 3.85 20.01
CA PRO A 52 2.59 4.69 21.20
C PRO A 52 1.50 5.75 21.42
N ALA A 53 1.00 6.33 20.33
CA ALA A 53 -0.13 7.24 20.32
C ALA A 53 -0.77 7.31 18.94
N ASN A 54 -2.09 7.23 18.85
CA ASN A 54 -2.79 7.33 17.57
C ASN A 54 -3.02 8.79 17.13
N ARG A 55 -1.96 9.45 16.65
CA ARG A 55 -2.02 10.83 16.11
C ARG A 55 -1.87 10.91 14.58
N GLY A 56 -1.94 9.78 13.89
CA GLY A 56 -1.78 9.68 12.43
C GLY A 56 -2.59 8.55 11.80
N HIS A 57 -3.55 7.97 12.53
CA HIS A 57 -4.32 6.82 12.10
C HIS A 57 -3.42 5.68 11.61
N GLU A 58 -3.53 5.30 10.33
CA GLU A 58 -2.84 4.16 9.74
C GLU A 58 -1.35 4.41 9.55
N ALA A 59 -0.98 5.69 9.39
CA ALA A 59 0.43 6.08 9.30
C ALA A 59 1.19 5.76 10.58
N MET A 60 0.53 5.72 11.75
CA MET A 60 1.20 5.37 13.00
C MET A 60 1.65 3.92 13.03
N ALA A 61 0.86 3.00 12.47
CA ALA A 61 1.25 1.59 12.39
C ALA A 61 2.47 1.43 11.46
N TYR A 62 2.44 2.10 10.30
CA TYR A 62 3.57 2.13 9.36
C TYR A 62 4.86 2.65 10.01
N LEU A 63 4.80 3.82 10.64
CA LEU A 63 5.96 4.46 11.25
C LEU A 63 6.50 3.66 12.43
N THR A 64 5.62 3.13 13.28
CA THR A 64 6.02 2.30 14.44
C THR A 64 6.76 1.06 13.95
N PHE A 65 6.19 0.34 12.97
CA PHE A 65 6.83 -0.84 12.39
C PHE A 65 8.20 -0.52 11.80
N LEU A 66 8.32 0.57 11.03
CA LEU A 66 9.61 0.98 10.49
C LEU A 66 10.62 1.31 11.59
N ILE A 67 10.24 2.08 12.61
CA ILE A 67 11.14 2.45 13.72
C ILE A 67 11.67 1.20 14.42
N ASP A 68 10.78 0.24 14.70
CA ASP A 68 11.13 -0.95 15.47
C ASP A 68 11.96 -1.96 14.67
N ASN A 69 11.83 -1.98 13.34
CA ASN A 69 12.39 -3.03 12.49
C ASN A 69 13.39 -2.54 11.42
N TYR A 70 13.71 -1.24 11.38
CA TYR A 70 14.47 -0.62 10.28
C TYR A 70 15.79 -1.34 9.94
N ALA A 71 16.50 -1.82 10.96
CA ALA A 71 17.81 -2.44 10.78
C ALA A 71 17.75 -3.83 10.14
N GLU A 72 16.61 -4.52 10.24
CA GLU A 72 16.50 -5.96 9.90
C GLU A 72 15.40 -6.25 8.87
N ILE A 73 14.65 -5.24 8.43
CA ILE A 73 13.55 -5.40 7.49
C ILE A 73 14.03 -5.85 6.10
N ALA A 74 13.75 -7.11 5.75
CA ALA A 74 13.96 -7.64 4.39
C ALA A 74 12.91 -7.13 3.38
N GLY A 75 11.72 -6.75 3.88
CA GLY A 75 10.65 -6.13 3.11
C GLY A 75 9.30 -6.19 3.84
N ALA A 76 8.43 -5.23 3.55
CA ALA A 76 7.08 -5.17 4.12
C ALA A 76 6.03 -4.69 3.11
N VAL A 77 4.82 -5.24 3.25
CA VAL A 77 3.59 -4.80 2.60
C VAL A 77 2.74 -4.10 3.63
N PHE A 78 2.21 -2.92 3.30
CA PHE A 78 1.34 -2.17 4.17
C PHE A 78 -0.05 -2.10 3.57
N VAL A 79 -1.05 -2.56 4.31
CA VAL A 79 -2.44 -2.50 3.86
C VAL A 79 -3.40 -2.14 4.99
N HIS A 80 -4.55 -1.62 4.58
CA HIS A 80 -5.67 -1.43 5.47
C HIS A 80 -6.25 -2.80 5.91
N GLY A 81 -6.76 -2.89 7.14
CA GLY A 81 -7.29 -4.15 7.68
C GLY A 81 -8.60 -4.62 7.05
N SER A 82 -9.38 -3.72 6.44
CA SER A 82 -10.58 -4.13 5.71
C SER A 82 -10.20 -4.97 4.50
N ARG A 83 -10.83 -6.15 4.38
CA ARG A 83 -10.70 -6.99 3.18
C ARG A 83 -11.20 -6.28 1.94
N TRP A 84 -12.38 -5.65 2.03
CA TRP A 84 -12.98 -4.90 0.93
C TRP A 84 -12.92 -3.41 1.20
N ALA A 85 -12.31 -2.66 0.30
CA ALA A 85 -12.25 -1.20 0.40
C ALA A 85 -12.15 -0.58 -1.00
N TRP A 86 -12.83 0.54 -1.22
CA TRP A 86 -12.91 1.21 -2.54
C TRP A 86 -11.55 1.62 -3.11
N HIS A 87 -10.54 1.76 -2.25
CA HIS A 87 -9.18 2.13 -2.61
C HIS A 87 -8.25 0.92 -2.85
N ASN A 88 -8.78 -0.31 -2.76
CA ASN A 88 -8.07 -1.50 -3.21
C ASN A 88 -8.21 -1.61 -4.74
N ASP A 89 -7.13 -1.94 -5.42
CA ASP A 89 -7.10 -1.89 -6.88
C ASP A 89 -7.58 -3.18 -7.56
N ALA A 90 -7.88 -4.22 -6.78
CA ALA A 90 -8.56 -5.42 -7.26
C ALA A 90 -9.92 -5.06 -7.92
N PRO A 91 -10.34 -5.74 -9.01
CA PRO A 91 -11.58 -5.41 -9.73
C PRO A 91 -12.84 -5.41 -8.86
N ASP A 92 -12.87 -6.27 -7.85
CA ASP A 92 -13.94 -6.42 -6.86
C ASP A 92 -13.58 -5.81 -5.49
N TYR A 93 -12.51 -5.03 -5.43
CA TYR A 93 -11.99 -4.37 -4.22
C TYR A 93 -11.46 -5.32 -3.13
N ASP A 94 -11.24 -6.60 -3.44
CA ASP A 94 -10.76 -7.59 -2.48
C ASP A 94 -9.23 -7.55 -2.30
N ASN A 95 -8.80 -7.14 -1.10
CA ASN A 95 -7.39 -7.11 -0.72
C ASN A 95 -6.78 -8.51 -0.58
N LYS A 96 -7.60 -9.52 -0.21
CA LYS A 96 -7.13 -10.91 -0.12
C LYS A 96 -6.68 -11.42 -1.48
N ALA A 97 -7.46 -11.16 -2.53
CA ALA A 97 -7.12 -11.56 -3.88
C ALA A 97 -5.83 -10.87 -4.35
N LEU A 98 -5.68 -9.58 -4.05
CA LEU A 98 -4.48 -8.80 -4.38
C LEU A 98 -3.22 -9.37 -3.70
N LEU A 99 -3.27 -9.58 -2.38
CA LEU A 99 -2.14 -10.14 -1.63
C LEU A 99 -1.83 -11.59 -2.04
N ALA A 100 -2.86 -12.39 -2.36
CA ALA A 100 -2.65 -13.73 -2.89
C ALA A 100 -2.00 -13.71 -4.29
N ALA A 101 -2.24 -12.68 -5.11
CA ALA A 101 -1.64 -12.56 -6.44
C ALA A 101 -0.24 -11.91 -6.45
N LEU A 102 0.13 -11.18 -5.39
CA LEU A 102 1.37 -10.42 -5.32
C LEU A 102 2.60 -11.31 -5.51
N ASP A 103 3.46 -10.93 -6.46
CA ASP A 103 4.77 -11.56 -6.66
C ASP A 103 5.79 -10.94 -5.70
N ILE A 104 5.90 -11.53 -4.51
CA ILE A 104 6.79 -11.07 -3.43
C ILE A 104 8.24 -11.01 -3.90
N LYS A 105 8.72 -12.04 -4.62
CA LYS A 105 10.12 -12.09 -5.07
C LYS A 105 10.40 -10.94 -6.02
N ARG A 106 9.49 -10.66 -6.95
CA ARG A 106 9.63 -9.55 -7.88
C ARG A 106 9.56 -8.20 -7.17
N ALA A 107 8.63 -8.03 -6.24
CA ALA A 107 8.49 -6.81 -5.43
C ALA A 107 9.73 -6.53 -4.57
N LEU A 108 10.47 -7.56 -4.14
CA LEU A 108 11.73 -7.41 -3.39
C LEU A 108 12.96 -7.28 -4.31
N SER A 109 12.90 -7.82 -5.53
CA SER A 109 14.05 -7.85 -6.46
C SER A 109 14.45 -6.47 -6.99
N VAL A 110 13.50 -5.52 -7.03
CA VAL A 110 13.75 -4.15 -7.44
C VAL A 110 13.81 -3.33 -6.16
N SER A 111 15.01 -2.87 -5.78
CA SER A 111 15.20 -2.09 -4.56
C SER A 111 14.46 -0.75 -4.65
N GLY A 112 13.23 -0.71 -4.12
CA GLY A 112 12.43 0.50 -4.00
C GLY A 112 10.97 0.27 -3.61
N TYR A 113 10.27 1.37 -3.37
CA TYR A 113 8.85 1.39 -3.03
C TYR A 113 7.99 0.91 -4.22
N HIS A 114 7.10 -0.04 -3.95
CA HIS A 114 6.04 -0.46 -4.87
C HIS A 114 4.68 -0.10 -4.31
N ASN A 115 3.86 0.57 -5.12
CA ASN A 115 2.46 0.76 -4.80
C ASN A 115 1.71 -0.54 -5.11
N LEU A 116 0.88 -1.03 -4.18
CA LEU A 116 0.02 -2.20 -4.42
C LEU A 116 -1.10 -1.94 -5.43
N ARG A 117 -1.32 -0.68 -5.77
CA ARG A 117 -2.17 -0.30 -6.88
C ARG A 117 -1.71 -0.89 -8.21
N CYS A 118 -2.61 -1.00 -9.19
CA CYS A 118 -2.40 -1.69 -10.47
C CYS A 118 -1.05 -1.32 -11.12
N ASP A 119 -0.05 -2.14 -10.84
CA ASP A 119 1.31 -2.03 -11.35
C ASP A 119 1.64 -3.37 -12.01
N TRP A 120 1.71 -3.35 -13.33
CA TRP A 120 2.09 -4.53 -14.11
C TRP A 120 3.50 -5.04 -13.77
N SER A 121 4.33 -4.20 -13.14
CA SER A 121 5.66 -4.59 -12.66
C SER A 121 5.63 -5.48 -11.41
N THR A 122 4.53 -5.51 -10.65
CA THR A 122 4.39 -6.31 -9.41
C THR A 122 3.21 -7.29 -9.41
N SER A 123 2.55 -7.46 -10.56
CA SER A 123 1.47 -8.43 -10.80
C SER A 123 0.17 -8.19 -10.02
N THR A 124 -0.04 -6.99 -9.46
CA THR A 124 -1.21 -6.66 -8.63
C THR A 124 -2.52 -6.52 -9.41
N CYS A 125 -2.50 -6.69 -10.74
CA CYS A 125 -3.67 -6.52 -11.59
C CYS A 125 -3.68 -7.41 -12.84
N LEU A 126 -4.88 -7.61 -13.40
CA LEU A 126 -5.07 -8.27 -14.70
C LEU A 126 -4.36 -7.48 -15.81
N ARG A 127 -3.89 -8.18 -16.86
CA ARG A 127 -3.27 -7.53 -18.04
C ARG A 127 -4.21 -6.55 -18.76
N SER A 128 -5.51 -6.74 -18.63
CA SER A 128 -6.54 -5.86 -19.19
C SER A 128 -6.83 -4.62 -18.35
N ALA A 129 -6.32 -4.53 -17.12
CA ALA A 129 -6.53 -3.36 -16.27
C ALA A 129 -5.74 -2.17 -16.83
N PRO A 130 -6.33 -0.96 -16.92
CA PRO A 130 -5.63 0.22 -17.42
C PRO A 130 -4.52 0.65 -16.45
N ALA A 131 -3.41 1.15 -17.00
CA ALA A 131 -2.30 1.68 -16.20
C ALA A 131 -2.76 2.86 -15.33
N GLN A 132 -2.18 2.99 -14.13
CA GLN A 132 -2.32 4.20 -13.34
C GLN A 132 -1.91 5.45 -14.14
N GLY A 133 -2.77 6.47 -14.10
CA GLY A 133 -2.63 7.71 -14.87
C GLY A 133 -2.53 7.56 -16.38
N SER A 134 -3.02 6.46 -16.97
CA SER A 134 -3.21 6.37 -18.43
C SER A 134 -4.13 7.49 -18.94
N LEU A 135 -4.12 7.75 -20.25
CA LEU A 135 -5.03 8.73 -20.85
C LEU A 135 -6.49 8.37 -20.54
N GLU A 136 -6.81 7.08 -20.57
CA GLU A 136 -8.12 6.54 -20.20
C GLU A 136 -8.50 6.91 -18.77
N MET A 137 -7.63 6.64 -17.78
CA MET A 137 -7.90 6.98 -16.38
C MET A 137 -7.99 8.49 -16.15
N ARG A 138 -7.21 9.30 -16.89
CA ARG A 138 -7.32 10.77 -16.84
C ARG A 138 -8.65 11.26 -17.39
N LEU A 139 -9.09 10.71 -18.52
CA LEU A 139 -10.39 11.02 -19.08
C LEU A 139 -11.51 10.61 -18.13
N GLN A 140 -11.42 9.40 -17.57
CA GLN A 140 -12.40 8.88 -16.60
C GLN A 140 -12.48 9.76 -15.35
N SER A 141 -11.35 10.23 -14.82
CA SER A 141 -11.32 11.16 -13.68
C SER A 141 -12.00 12.50 -13.95
N THR A 142 -12.04 12.93 -15.23
CA THR A 142 -12.65 14.18 -15.66
C THR A 142 -14.16 14.00 -15.90
N ILE A 143 -14.58 12.86 -16.44
CA ILE A 143 -15.99 12.54 -16.69
C ILE A 143 -16.72 12.17 -15.40
N SER A 144 -16.04 11.54 -14.45
CA SER A 144 -16.61 11.11 -13.16
C SER A 144 -15.88 11.75 -11.97
N PRO A 145 -15.89 13.08 -11.83
CA PRO A 145 -15.14 13.79 -10.79
C PRO A 145 -15.63 13.48 -9.36
N TRP A 146 -16.87 13.02 -9.21
CA TRP A 146 -17.44 12.56 -7.93
C TRP A 146 -16.98 11.16 -7.52
N SER A 147 -16.36 10.39 -8.42
CA SER A 147 -15.84 9.07 -8.08
C SER A 147 -14.52 9.20 -7.34
N ALA A 148 -14.53 8.86 -6.04
CA ALA A 148 -13.31 8.82 -5.23
C ALA A 148 -12.23 7.93 -5.86
N ARG A 149 -12.63 6.82 -6.48
CA ARG A 149 -11.72 5.94 -7.23
C ARG A 149 -11.10 6.66 -8.42
N ALA A 150 -11.91 7.25 -9.29
CA ALA A 150 -11.39 7.92 -10.49
C ALA A 150 -10.50 9.13 -10.16
N ALA A 151 -10.82 9.87 -9.10
CA ALA A 151 -9.96 10.93 -8.58
C ALA A 151 -8.61 10.37 -8.07
N SER A 152 -8.67 9.23 -7.38
CA SER A 152 -7.50 8.56 -6.81
C SER A 152 -6.63 7.87 -7.87
N ASP A 153 -7.15 7.49 -9.04
CA ASP A 153 -6.38 6.84 -10.12
C ASP A 153 -5.35 7.79 -10.78
N VAL A 154 -5.51 9.10 -10.60
CA VAL A 154 -4.62 10.14 -11.17
C VAL A 154 -3.85 10.94 -10.12
N ALA A 155 -4.28 10.92 -8.86
CA ALA A 155 -3.68 11.73 -7.79
C ALA A 155 -2.27 11.29 -7.37
N PRO A 156 -1.93 9.99 -7.22
CA PRO A 156 -0.61 9.55 -6.78
C PRO A 156 0.52 10.04 -7.67
N LEU A 157 0.34 10.01 -9.00
CA LEU A 157 1.35 10.51 -9.92
C LEU A 157 1.58 12.01 -9.76
N ARG A 158 0.51 12.79 -9.58
CA ARG A 158 0.64 14.23 -9.30
C ARG A 158 1.38 14.47 -7.99
N ALA A 159 1.04 13.71 -6.94
CA ALA A 159 1.71 13.81 -5.65
C ALA A 159 3.20 13.46 -5.75
N LEU A 160 3.56 12.38 -6.46
CA LEU A 160 4.96 12.02 -6.68
C LEU A 160 5.73 13.13 -7.41
N VAL A 161 5.11 13.77 -8.41
CA VAL A 161 5.72 14.93 -9.08
C VAL A 161 5.87 16.11 -8.13
N SER A 162 4.87 16.41 -7.30
CA SER A 162 4.96 17.51 -6.34
C SER A 162 6.02 17.26 -5.26
N ILE A 163 6.22 16.02 -4.83
CA ILE A 163 7.15 15.66 -3.76
C ILE A 163 8.58 15.49 -4.30
N PHE A 164 8.73 14.84 -5.45
CA PHE A 164 10.02 14.39 -5.98
C PHE A 164 10.43 15.07 -7.30
N GLY A 165 9.62 15.98 -7.83
CA GLY A 165 9.85 16.65 -9.13
C GLY A 165 10.80 17.86 -9.11
N GLY A 166 11.31 18.27 -7.95
CA GLY A 166 12.19 19.44 -7.81
C GLY A 166 11.45 20.79 -7.75
N ALA A 167 12.17 21.87 -7.43
CA ALA A 167 11.61 23.19 -7.06
C ALA A 167 10.91 23.95 -8.20
N ASP A 168 11.15 23.58 -9.46
CA ASP A 168 10.69 24.35 -10.62
C ASP A 168 9.59 23.58 -11.37
N GLY A 169 8.42 23.41 -10.73
CA GLY A 169 7.23 22.71 -11.24
C GLY A 169 6.62 23.22 -12.56
N SER A 170 7.38 23.98 -13.35
CA SER A 170 7.05 24.56 -14.66
C SER A 170 7.70 23.82 -15.84
N SER A 171 8.67 22.92 -15.63
CA SER A 171 9.31 22.19 -16.74
C SER A 171 8.74 20.79 -16.94
N LEU A 172 7.69 20.68 -17.78
CA LEU A 172 7.27 19.40 -18.38
C LEU A 172 8.33 18.78 -19.32
N ASN A 173 9.47 19.46 -19.52
CA ASN A 173 10.62 19.00 -20.29
C ASN A 173 11.76 18.45 -19.42
N GLY A 174 11.66 18.59 -18.09
CA GLY A 174 12.58 17.96 -17.15
C GLY A 174 12.16 16.50 -16.94
N ARG A 175 13.09 15.57 -17.17
CA ARG A 175 12.89 14.14 -16.89
C ARG A 175 12.41 14.02 -15.44
N LEU A 176 11.16 13.57 -15.23
CA LEU A 176 10.70 13.11 -13.91
C LEU A 176 11.80 12.20 -13.37
N HIS A 177 12.30 12.48 -12.17
CA HIS A 177 13.29 11.61 -11.53
C HIS A 177 12.73 10.20 -11.27
N LEU A 178 11.41 10.03 -11.42
CA LEU A 178 10.68 8.78 -11.30
C LEU A 178 9.69 8.59 -12.47
N GLY A 179 10.08 7.86 -13.50
CA GLY A 179 9.18 7.29 -14.50
C GLY A 179 8.21 6.23 -13.93
N ARG A 180 7.27 5.75 -14.75
CA ARG A 180 6.23 4.77 -14.36
C ARG A 180 6.75 3.47 -13.73
N THR A 181 8.00 3.12 -14.02
CA THR A 181 8.69 1.92 -13.53
C THR A 181 9.89 2.27 -12.65
N ASP A 182 10.14 3.56 -12.43
CA ASP A 182 11.31 4.00 -11.69
C ASP A 182 10.98 3.92 -10.20
N THR A 183 11.66 3.01 -9.54
CA THR A 183 11.70 2.91 -8.09
C THR A 183 12.20 4.20 -7.46
N VAL A 184 11.54 4.66 -6.39
CA VAL A 184 12.13 5.67 -5.49
C VAL A 184 13.38 5.05 -4.87
N ARG A 185 14.55 5.50 -5.31
CA ARG A 185 15.86 5.10 -4.76
C ARG A 185 16.38 6.25 -3.89
N SER A 186 16.72 5.95 -2.65
CA SER A 186 17.53 6.81 -1.77
C SER A 186 19.00 6.50 -1.96
#